data_AF-A0A858RHC0-F1
#
_entry.id   AF-A0A858RHC0-F1
#
_cell.length_a   1.000
_cell.length_b   1.000
_cell.length_c   1.000
_cell.angle_alpha   90.00
_cell.angle_beta   90.00
_cell.angle_gamma   90.00
#
_symmetry.space_group_name_H-M   'P 1'
#
loop_
_entity.id
_entity.type
_entity.pdbx_description
1 polymer ?
#
loop_
_entity_poly.entity_id
_entity_poly.type
_entity_poly.pdbx_seq_one_letter_code
_entity_poly.pdbx_strand_id
1 'polypeptide(L)'
;MQYAYLILPGIVCCGLVFGWFLARALEKRYDRASLSSSDEILDELELAYTPRRGIEIRTQTEYLPFVFGCILENVDSGFEDKQLRSLLDRIVEQEPDKTRNALIPVKVSGVRSEIDLQWSRDSEDCVRLFVLAAPKVIRALKKKSKTIPRALMGN
;
A
#
# COMPACT_ATOMS: atom_id res chain seq x y z
N MET A 1 -67.72 -22.67 17.35
CA MET A 1 -66.38 -22.81 16.75
C MET A 1 -66.28 -21.92 15.51
N GLN A 2 -66.11 -20.59 15.67
CA GLN A 2 -66.11 -19.63 14.54
C GLN A 2 -64.81 -18.81 14.42
N TYR A 3 -63.92 -18.84 15.40
CA TYR A 3 -62.69 -18.03 15.41
C TYR A 3 -61.51 -18.67 14.67
N ALA A 4 -61.57 -19.96 14.34
CA ALA A 4 -60.48 -20.68 13.68
C ALA A 4 -60.23 -20.21 12.23
N TYR A 5 -61.28 -19.77 11.52
CA TYR A 5 -61.19 -19.30 10.13
C TYR A 5 -60.54 -17.92 9.97
N LEU A 6 -60.42 -17.14 11.05
CA LEU A 6 -59.79 -15.81 11.04
C LEU A 6 -58.29 -15.85 11.39
N ILE A 7 -57.84 -16.87 12.12
CA ILE A 7 -56.44 -16.99 12.57
C ILE A 7 -55.52 -17.44 11.42
N LEU A 8 -56.02 -18.35 10.57
CA LEU A 8 -55.29 -18.89 9.43
C LEU A 8 -54.84 -17.83 8.40
N PRO A 9 -55.70 -16.91 7.91
CA PRO A 9 -55.27 -15.86 7.00
C PRO A 9 -54.33 -14.85 7.67
N GLY A 10 -54.50 -14.60 8.97
CA GLY A 10 -53.60 -13.73 9.74
C GLY A 10 -52.16 -14.26 9.79
N ILE A 11 -51.98 -15.55 10.05
CA ILE A 11 -50.65 -16.20 10.08
C ILE A 11 -50.00 -16.17 8.69
N VAL A 12 -50.77 -16.44 7.63
CA VAL A 12 -50.24 -16.41 6.25
C VAL A 12 -49.81 -15.00 5.85
N CYS A 13 -50.62 -13.96 6.16
CA CYS A 13 -50.24 -12.57 5.92
C CYS A 13 -48.99 -12.15 6.71
N CYS A 14 -48.90 -12.51 8.00
CA CYS A 14 -47.71 -12.22 8.80
C CYS A 14 -46.46 -12.92 8.28
N GLY A 15 -46.58 -14.19 7.85
CA GLY A 15 -45.48 -14.94 7.25
C GLY A 15 -44.96 -14.32 5.96
N LEU A 16 -45.87 -13.86 5.08
CA LEU A 16 -45.50 -13.20 3.82
C LEU A 16 -44.81 -11.85 4.06
N VAL A 17 -45.32 -11.03 4.97
CA VAL A 17 -44.71 -9.73 5.30
C VAL A 17 -43.34 -9.92 5.94
N PHE A 18 -43.20 -10.87 6.87
CA PHE A 18 -41.91 -11.16 7.51
C PHE A 18 -40.91 -11.74 6.51
N GLY A 19 -41.33 -12.67 5.65
CA GLY A 19 -40.50 -13.22 4.58
C GLY A 19 -40.05 -12.16 3.58
N TRP A 20 -40.93 -11.25 3.17
CA TRP A 20 -40.58 -10.14 2.29
C TRP A 20 -39.59 -9.17 2.96
N PHE A 21 -39.79 -8.86 4.23
CA PHE A 21 -38.86 -8.02 4.99
C PHE A 21 -37.48 -8.69 5.15
N LEU A 22 -37.45 -10.00 5.40
CA LEU A 22 -36.22 -10.77 5.49
C LEU A 22 -35.48 -10.82 4.14
N ALA A 23 -36.21 -11.08 3.04
CA ALA A 23 -35.65 -11.08 1.69
C ALA A 23 -35.03 -9.72 1.36
N ARG A 24 -35.73 -8.63 1.69
CA ARG A 24 -35.22 -7.27 1.48
C ARG A 24 -34.04 -6.91 2.37
N ALA A 25 -33.97 -7.48 3.58
CA ALA A 25 -32.82 -7.30 4.48
C ALA A 25 -31.60 -8.10 3.98
N LEU A 26 -31.83 -9.28 3.39
CA LEU A 26 -30.78 -10.12 2.80
C LEU A 26 -30.24 -9.52 1.50
N GLU A 27 -31.10 -8.98 0.64
CA GLU A 27 -30.70 -8.27 -0.59
C GLU A 27 -29.81 -7.06 -0.24
N LYS A 28 -30.20 -6.26 0.76
CA LYS A 28 -29.35 -5.16 1.28
C LYS A 28 -28.02 -5.63 1.89
N ARG A 29 -27.95 -6.86 2.41
CA ARG A 29 -26.69 -7.44 2.92
C ARG A 29 -25.85 -8.01 1.79
N TYR A 30 -26.48 -8.55 0.75
CA TYR A 30 -25.82 -9.05 -0.45
C TYR A 30 -25.17 -7.89 -1.22
N ASP A 31 -25.86 -6.76 -1.38
CA ASP A 31 -25.29 -5.53 -1.95
C ASP A 31 -24.13 -4.97 -1.10
N ARG A 32 -24.17 -5.14 0.22
CA ARG A 32 -23.09 -4.70 1.13
C ARG A 32 -21.89 -5.65 1.15
N ALA A 33 -22.12 -6.95 0.99
CA ALA A 33 -21.05 -7.95 0.90
C ALA A 33 -20.41 -7.98 -0.50
N SER A 34 -21.19 -7.64 -1.53
CA SER A 34 -20.74 -7.46 -2.92
C SER A 34 -19.85 -6.22 -3.14
N LEU A 35 -19.65 -5.38 -2.11
CA LEU A 35 -18.79 -4.19 -2.17
C LEU A 35 -17.34 -4.43 -1.74
N SER A 36 -17.00 -5.63 -1.24
CA SER A 36 -15.63 -6.14 -1.38
C SER A 36 -15.57 -6.79 -2.76
N SER A 37 -15.28 -5.98 -3.78
CA SER A 37 -15.20 -6.44 -5.16
C SER A 37 -14.21 -7.61 -5.21
N SER A 38 -14.54 -8.68 -5.94
CA SER A 38 -13.59 -9.77 -6.23
C SER A 38 -12.24 -9.25 -6.73
N ASP A 39 -12.23 -8.10 -7.40
CA ASP A 39 -11.02 -7.41 -7.87
C ASP A 39 -10.16 -6.87 -6.73
N GLU A 40 -10.77 -6.44 -5.62
CA GLU A 40 -10.04 -5.95 -4.43
C GLU A 40 -9.36 -7.11 -3.70
N ILE A 41 -10.03 -8.26 -3.61
CA ILE A 41 -9.44 -9.50 -3.05
C ILE A 41 -8.33 -10.04 -3.96
N LEU A 42 -8.51 -9.96 -5.29
CA LEU A 42 -7.48 -10.36 -6.24
C LEU A 42 -6.29 -9.39 -6.22
N ASP A 43 -6.52 -8.08 -6.09
CA ASP A 43 -5.48 -7.07 -5.90
C ASP A 43 -4.70 -7.32 -4.59
N GLU A 44 -5.39 -7.64 -3.49
CA GLU A 44 -4.77 -8.00 -2.20
C GLU A 44 -3.93 -9.28 -2.30
N LEU A 45 -4.43 -10.30 -3.00
CA LEU A 45 -3.70 -11.54 -3.27
C LEU A 45 -2.49 -11.30 -4.18
N GLU A 46 -2.63 -10.48 -5.21
CA GLU A 46 -1.52 -10.11 -6.10
C GLU A 46 -0.45 -9.31 -5.33
N LEU A 47 -0.85 -8.42 -4.43
CA LEU A 47 0.04 -7.72 -3.49
C LEU A 47 0.79 -8.68 -2.57
N ALA A 48 0.11 -9.70 -2.05
CA ALA A 48 0.67 -10.70 -1.15
C ALA A 48 1.65 -11.66 -1.86
N TYR A 49 1.41 -11.96 -3.15
CA TYR A 49 2.23 -12.90 -3.94
C TYR A 49 3.23 -12.24 -4.89
N THR A 50 3.25 -10.92 -5.02
CA THR A 50 4.28 -10.22 -5.81
C THR A 50 5.65 -10.34 -5.11
N PRO A 51 6.67 -10.96 -5.74
CA PRO A 51 7.97 -11.16 -5.10
C PRO A 51 8.69 -9.81 -4.92
N ARG A 52 8.61 -9.24 -3.71
CA ARG A 52 9.33 -8.03 -3.33
C ARG A 52 10.83 -8.31 -3.27
N ARG A 53 11.64 -7.34 -3.68
CA ARG A 53 13.12 -7.44 -3.61
C ARG A 53 13.67 -6.26 -2.84
N GLY A 54 14.79 -6.47 -2.15
CA GLY A 54 15.49 -5.45 -1.39
C GLY A 54 16.74 -4.92 -2.11
N ILE A 55 17.07 -3.67 -1.84
CA ILE A 55 18.39 -3.09 -2.10
C ILE A 55 18.75 -2.13 -0.96
N GLU A 56 20.02 -2.16 -0.52
CA GLU A 56 20.59 -1.14 0.36
C GLU A 56 21.43 -0.18 -0.49
N ILE A 57 21.20 1.12 -0.28
CA ILE A 57 21.91 2.22 -0.93
C ILE A 57 22.52 3.08 0.16
N ARG A 58 23.83 3.32 0.08
CA ARG A 58 24.55 4.25 0.97
C ARG A 58 24.98 5.45 0.18
N THR A 59 24.52 6.63 0.58
CA THR A 59 24.78 7.86 -0.16
C THR A 59 24.66 9.07 0.75
N GLN A 60 25.20 10.21 0.34
CA GLN A 60 25.03 11.47 1.07
C GLN A 60 23.62 12.02 0.85
N THR A 61 23.16 12.85 1.77
CA THR A 61 21.82 13.47 1.72
C THR A 61 21.59 14.22 0.40
N GLU A 62 22.63 14.85 -0.16
CA GLU A 62 22.61 15.56 -1.44
C GLU A 62 22.20 14.68 -2.64
N TYR A 63 22.45 13.38 -2.58
CA TYR A 63 22.18 12.45 -3.68
C TYR A 63 20.85 11.69 -3.53
N LEU A 64 20.16 11.83 -2.39
CA LEU A 64 18.84 11.21 -2.18
C LEU A 64 17.80 11.59 -3.24
N PRO A 65 17.71 12.84 -3.73
CA PRO A 65 16.79 13.21 -4.80
C PRO A 65 16.98 12.35 -6.06
N PHE A 66 18.21 11.92 -6.38
CA PHE A 66 18.46 11.05 -7.53
C PHE A 66 17.95 9.62 -7.30
N VAL A 67 18.09 9.11 -6.07
CA VAL A 67 17.55 7.80 -5.69
C VAL A 67 16.04 7.80 -5.80
N PHE A 68 15.39 8.78 -5.19
CA PHE A 68 13.94 8.88 -5.22
C PHE A 68 13.39 9.25 -6.60
N GLY A 69 14.11 10.06 -7.38
CA GLY A 69 13.76 10.30 -8.79
C GLY A 69 13.75 9.00 -9.60
N CYS A 70 14.68 8.08 -9.33
CA CYS A 70 14.62 6.74 -9.93
C CYS A 70 13.34 5.97 -9.57
N ILE A 71 12.89 6.08 -8.32
CA ILE A 71 11.66 5.42 -7.87
C ILE A 71 10.46 6.04 -8.57
N LEU A 72 10.37 7.36 -8.57
CA LEU A 72 9.30 8.14 -9.20
C LEU A 72 9.17 7.86 -10.71
N GLU A 73 10.30 7.75 -11.42
CA GLU A 73 10.33 7.37 -12.85
C GLU A 73 9.82 5.94 -13.14
N ASN A 74 9.79 5.06 -12.13
CA ASN A 74 9.47 3.64 -12.31
C ASN A 74 8.16 3.20 -11.64
N VAL A 75 7.45 4.14 -11.03
CA VAL A 75 6.14 3.98 -10.42
C VAL A 75 5.11 4.69 -11.29
N ASP A 76 3.94 4.08 -11.48
CA ASP A 76 2.86 4.67 -12.29
C ASP A 76 2.04 5.69 -11.49
N SER A 77 1.81 5.43 -10.19
CA SER A 77 1.11 6.34 -9.26
C SER A 77 1.36 5.99 -7.79
N GLY A 78 0.98 6.88 -6.87
CA GLY A 78 1.07 6.66 -5.42
C GLY A 78 2.39 7.08 -4.76
N PHE A 79 3.38 7.51 -5.56
CA PHE A 79 4.61 8.14 -5.09
C PHE A 79 4.79 9.49 -5.80
N GLU A 80 4.19 10.54 -5.24
CA GLU A 80 4.12 11.88 -5.85
C GLU A 80 5.21 12.82 -5.33
N ASP A 81 5.50 13.90 -6.08
CA ASP A 81 6.50 14.91 -5.72
C ASP A 81 6.30 15.53 -4.32
N LYS A 82 5.05 15.68 -3.86
CA LYS A 82 4.76 16.18 -2.51
C LYS A 82 5.21 15.21 -1.43
N GLN A 83 4.96 13.92 -1.64
CA GLN A 83 5.38 12.87 -0.70
C GLN A 83 6.90 12.73 -0.71
N LEU A 84 7.52 12.84 -1.89
CA LEU A 84 8.97 12.88 -2.04
C LEU A 84 9.59 14.02 -1.23
N ARG A 85 9.11 15.26 -1.40
CA ARG A 85 9.62 16.40 -0.63
C ARG A 85 9.48 16.17 0.87
N SER A 86 8.31 15.71 1.31
CA SER A 86 8.10 15.41 2.73
C SER A 86 9.03 14.33 3.27
N LEU A 87 9.37 13.30 2.47
CA LEU A 87 10.33 12.26 2.86
C LEU A 87 11.75 12.80 2.94
N LEU A 88 12.16 13.62 1.97
CA LEU A 88 13.47 14.27 1.97
C LEU A 88 13.62 15.16 3.20
N ASP A 89 12.63 16.01 3.49
CA ASP A 89 12.64 16.89 4.66
C ASP A 89 12.76 16.06 5.95
N ARG A 90 12.00 14.96 6.07
CA ARG A 90 12.07 14.04 7.23
C ARG A 90 13.43 13.37 7.39
N ILE A 91 14.12 13.05 6.30
CA ILE A 91 15.46 12.46 6.36
C ILE A 91 16.49 13.52 6.78
N VAL A 92 16.35 14.75 6.27
CA VAL A 92 17.24 15.88 6.57
C VAL A 92 17.09 16.35 8.02
N GLU A 93 15.87 16.39 8.54
CA GLU A 93 15.57 16.82 9.92
C GLU A 93 15.83 15.71 10.95
N GLN A 94 16.11 14.49 10.50
CA GLN A 94 16.30 13.37 11.41
C GLN A 94 17.57 13.51 12.24
N GLU A 95 17.45 13.20 13.53
CA GLU A 95 18.60 12.96 14.39
C GLU A 95 19.47 11.79 13.87
N PRO A 96 20.80 11.90 14.05
CA PRO A 96 21.73 10.85 13.67
C PRO A 96 21.48 9.55 14.46
N ASP A 97 21.88 8.43 13.87
CA ASP A 97 21.85 7.05 14.42
C ASP A 97 20.45 6.50 14.75
N LYS A 98 19.38 7.24 14.42
CA LYS A 98 18.01 6.75 14.48
C LYS A 98 17.64 6.07 13.18
N THR A 99 16.94 4.94 13.28
CA THR A 99 16.35 4.27 12.12
C THR A 99 14.87 4.65 12.03
N ARG A 100 14.43 5.01 10.83
CA ARG A 100 13.03 5.32 10.51
C ARG A 100 12.58 4.49 9.33
N ASN A 101 11.28 4.33 9.18
CA ASN A 101 10.69 3.64 8.05
C ASN A 101 9.41 4.33 7.56
N ALA A 102 9.07 4.08 6.31
CA ALA A 102 7.83 4.49 5.68
C ALA A 102 7.39 3.43 4.68
N LEU A 103 6.14 2.98 4.81
CA LEU A 103 5.48 2.11 3.84
C LEU A 103 4.59 2.98 2.96
N ILE A 104 4.78 2.91 1.64
CA ILE A 104 4.09 3.76 0.69
C ILE A 104 3.36 2.88 -0.33
N PRO A 105 2.01 2.96 -0.40
CA PRO A 105 1.26 2.25 -1.43
C PRO A 105 1.51 2.91 -2.79
N VAL A 106 1.82 2.09 -3.79
CA VAL A 106 2.15 2.53 -5.15
C VAL A 106 1.51 1.63 -6.20
N LYS A 107 1.47 2.09 -7.44
CA LYS A 107 1.10 1.27 -8.61
C LYS A 107 2.32 1.08 -9.50
N VAL A 108 2.65 -0.15 -9.88
CA VAL A 108 3.81 -0.46 -10.73
C VAL A 108 3.38 -1.40 -11.85
N SER A 109 3.54 -0.95 -13.10
CA SER A 109 3.09 -1.69 -14.28
C SER A 109 1.61 -2.09 -14.22
N GLY A 110 0.74 -1.20 -13.73
CA GLY A 110 -0.68 -1.45 -13.62
C GLY A 110 -1.11 -2.21 -12.36
N VAL A 111 -0.17 -2.75 -11.59
CA VAL A 111 -0.43 -3.61 -10.42
C VAL A 111 -0.25 -2.81 -9.13
N ARG A 112 -1.16 -2.97 -8.16
CA ARG A 112 -1.00 -2.38 -6.82
C ARG A 112 0.19 -3.04 -6.12
N SER A 113 1.03 -2.25 -5.48
CA SER A 113 2.24 -2.69 -4.79
C SER A 113 2.54 -1.73 -3.63
N GLU A 114 3.55 -2.05 -2.84
CA GLU A 114 4.06 -1.14 -1.81
C GLU A 114 5.57 -0.95 -1.99
N ILE A 115 6.06 0.20 -1.53
CA ILE A 115 7.47 0.49 -1.31
C ILE A 115 7.67 0.64 0.18
N ASP A 116 8.49 -0.24 0.77
CA ASP A 116 8.99 -0.08 2.13
C ASP A 116 10.36 0.59 2.07
N LEU A 117 10.44 1.76 2.68
CA LEU A 117 11.64 2.56 2.80
C LEU A 117 12.07 2.52 4.25
N GLN A 118 13.29 2.10 4.51
CA GLN A 118 13.92 2.21 5.82
C GLN A 118 15.19 3.03 5.67
N TRP A 119 15.39 4.03 6.52
CA TRP A 119 16.58 4.86 6.48
C TRP A 119 17.18 5.12 7.84
N SER A 120 18.50 5.30 7.87
CA SER A 120 19.25 5.87 8.98
C SER A 120 20.24 6.89 8.44
N ARG A 121 20.56 7.90 9.27
CA ARG A 121 21.56 8.92 8.96
C ARG A 121 22.65 8.85 10.00
N ASP A 122 23.90 8.74 9.57
CA ASP A 122 25.07 8.70 10.45
C ASP A 122 25.54 10.15 10.72
N SER A 123 26.41 10.37 11.70
CA SER A 123 26.92 11.71 12.08
C SER A 123 27.69 12.44 10.97
N GLU A 124 28.18 11.70 9.96
CA GLU A 124 28.92 12.21 8.80
C GLU A 124 28.01 12.53 7.59
N ASP A 125 26.70 12.68 7.82
CA ASP A 125 25.70 12.91 6.77
C ASP A 125 25.57 11.77 5.74
N CYS A 126 26.05 10.57 6.10
CA CYS A 126 25.85 9.37 5.32
C CYS A 126 24.46 8.79 5.62
N VAL A 127 23.65 8.66 4.58
CA VAL A 127 22.32 8.03 4.67
C VAL A 127 22.39 6.60 4.16
N ARG A 128 22.00 5.66 5.03
CA ARG A 128 21.75 4.27 4.66
C ARG A 128 20.27 4.13 4.36
N LEU A 129 19.93 3.87 3.10
CA LEU A 129 18.56 3.70 2.63
C LEU A 129 18.36 2.26 2.16
N PHE A 130 17.50 1.53 2.84
CA PHE A 130 17.01 0.22 2.42
C PHE A 130 15.65 0.38 1.76
N VAL A 131 15.51 -0.21 0.57
CA VAL A 131 14.29 -0.15 -0.25
C VAL A 131 13.82 -1.56 -0.54
N LEU A 132 12.61 -1.92 -0.11
CA LEU A 132 11.88 -3.10 -0.59
C LEU A 132 10.77 -2.64 -1.53
N ALA A 133 10.78 -3.13 -2.77
CA ALA A 133 9.79 -2.75 -3.76
C ALA A 133 9.59 -3.86 -4.82
N ALA A 134 8.66 -3.60 -5.74
CA ALA A 134 8.44 -4.42 -6.92
C ALA A 134 9.75 -4.61 -7.72
N PRO A 135 9.97 -5.78 -8.37
CA PRO A 135 11.22 -6.08 -9.08
C PRO A 135 11.64 -5.04 -10.13
N LYS A 136 10.69 -4.39 -10.80
CA LYS A 136 10.95 -3.34 -11.80
C LYS A 136 11.69 -2.16 -11.19
N VAL A 137 11.18 -1.63 -10.06
CA VAL A 137 11.79 -0.53 -9.31
C VAL A 137 13.18 -0.92 -8.81
N ILE A 138 13.33 -2.12 -8.23
CA ILE A 138 14.61 -2.58 -7.70
C ILE A 138 15.65 -2.79 -8.81
N ARG A 139 15.27 -3.27 -9.99
CA ARG A 139 16.18 -3.38 -11.14
C ARG A 139 16.64 -2.00 -11.62
N ALA A 140 15.73 -1.02 -11.67
CA ALA A 140 16.06 0.35 -12.03
C ALA A 140 17.03 0.97 -11.00
N LEU A 141 16.74 0.81 -9.70
CA LEU A 141 17.60 1.25 -8.62
C LEU A 141 18.98 0.58 -8.67
N LYS A 142 19.08 -0.73 -8.94
CA LYS A 142 20.37 -1.43 -9.11
C LYS A 142 21.19 -0.90 -10.30
N LYS A 143 20.52 -0.43 -11.36
CA LYS A 143 21.18 0.17 -12.52
C LYS A 143 21.69 1.57 -12.18
N LYS A 144 20.86 2.40 -11.55
CA LYS A 144 21.17 3.80 -11.19
C LYS A 144 22.11 3.90 -9.97
N SER A 145 22.10 2.94 -9.05
CA SER A 145 23.02 2.93 -7.90
C SER A 145 24.48 2.74 -8.28
N LYS A 146 24.76 2.27 -9.51
CA LYS A 146 26.13 2.22 -10.06
C LYS A 146 26.66 3.60 -10.45
N THR A 147 25.78 4.57 -10.70
CA THR A 147 26.15 5.93 -11.10
C THR A 147 26.15 6.91 -9.92
N ILE A 148 25.55 6.54 -8.79
CA ILE A 148 25.49 7.38 -7.60
C ILE A 148 26.79 7.24 -6.81
N PRO A 149 27.45 8.35 -6.43
CA PRO A 149 28.60 8.32 -5.53
C PRO A 149 28.22 7.61 -4.24
N ARG A 150 28.96 6.54 -3.92
CA ARG A 150 28.82 5.87 -2.64
C ARG A 150 29.54 6.72 -1.61
N ALA A 151 28.89 6.94 -0.47
CA ALA A 151 29.58 7.50 0.68
C ALA A 151 30.77 6.58 1.02
N LEU A 152 31.98 7.12 0.92
CA LEU A 152 33.19 6.42 1.33
C LEU A 152 33.13 6.31 2.84
N MET A 153 33.04 5.09 3.37
CA MET A 153 33.21 4.88 4.80
C MET A 153 34.63 5.30 5.18
N GLY A 154 34.75 6.31 6.04
CA GLY A 154 35.90 6.39 6.93
C GLY A 154 35.91 5.10 7.77
N ASN A 155 37.05 4.40 7.77
CA ASN A 155 37.27 3.18 8.53
C ASN A 155 36.99 3.35 10.03
#